data_AF-A0A815Z6B9-F1
#
_entry.id   AF-A0A815Z6B9-F1
#
_cell.length_a   1.000
_cell.length_b   1.000
_cell.length_c   1.000
_cell.angle_alpha   90.00
_cell.angle_beta   90.00
_cell.angle_gamma   90.00
#
_symmetry.space_group_name_H-M   'P 1'
#
loop_
_entity.id
_entity.type
_entity.pdbx_description
1 polymer ?
#
loop_
_entity_poly.entity_id
_entity_poly.type
_entity_poly.pdbx_seq_one_letter_code
_entity_poly.pdbx_strand_id
1 'polypeptide(L)'
;MFTSRQHQHLRHRSSSLPPRRGDHYHRSYLNEITARNSYNTDGMRERPDIEPFLGHPSHPIFSSREWNAHVWLREFRNARGNEVRCRWLRVLAQLNTIGVVRNKNYVTDTGNHVLLKHTCPKTVLYGLHTILRVNSTSIYPVYPQTAVRVVSGDCLHVYEDLAAQGYHPLLLNMANAYMPGGGYRRGAGAQEENIFRRSDYFFSLDKALDSEKRCEYFKINAQGDHRRITHNNSLYPMSTFGALYTRGITVFRDSENKGYAFLNEPVYDVCAVAMAAYPNPPLKGNHLPLEYAANTRKKIENIFSIAHHQKHNCLVLSAFGCGAFKNPPEDMAALFKTVILQYAGFFHMIVFAITDGHSTNGLHNPQENFVSFHNLLHNYNAVAPNLHQVGMSLGSHRIREIHPNGRMMLSDFAIAQYPCKYGGICNKTHDQGHTRCFSHPSLCSHDSRNCNTDIIHNRSFVHRSFQVHGHM
;
A
#
# COMPACT_ATOMS: atom_id res chain seq x y z
N MET A 1 13.07 50.08 -80.56
CA MET A 1 13.33 48.72 -80.03
C MET A 1 12.53 48.57 -78.74
N PHE A 2 11.67 47.54 -78.68
CA PHE A 2 11.08 46.79 -77.54
C PHE A 2 11.26 47.38 -76.11
N THR A 3 10.28 47.46 -75.18
CA THR A 3 9.08 46.65 -74.84
C THR A 3 8.31 47.39 -73.74
N SER A 4 6.97 47.61 -73.83
CA SER A 4 5.86 46.96 -73.07
C SER A 4 6.15 46.59 -71.59
N ARG A 5 5.31 46.86 -70.56
CA ARG A 5 3.84 46.74 -70.45
C ARG A 5 3.25 47.68 -69.37
N GLN A 6 1.96 48.00 -69.57
CA GLN A 6 1.12 48.96 -68.87
C GLN A 6 0.61 48.51 -67.49
N HIS A 7 0.49 49.47 -66.58
CA HIS A 7 -0.32 49.45 -65.35
C HIS A 7 -1.79 49.73 -65.68
N GLN A 8 -2.72 49.06 -64.99
CA GLN A 8 -4.07 49.59 -64.77
C GLN A 8 -4.54 49.32 -63.33
N HIS A 9 -4.92 50.42 -62.68
CA HIS A 9 -5.67 50.51 -61.44
C HIS A 9 -7.08 49.94 -61.59
N LEU A 10 -7.69 49.49 -60.49
CA LEU A 10 -9.13 49.67 -60.23
C LEU A 10 -9.43 49.70 -58.72
N ARG A 11 -10.28 50.65 -58.34
CA ARG A 11 -10.67 51.05 -56.97
C ARG A 11 -11.83 50.21 -56.40
N HIS A 12 -11.89 50.24 -55.07
CA HIS A 12 -12.91 49.75 -54.14
C HIS A 12 -14.39 49.96 -54.49
N ARG A 13 -15.21 48.97 -54.10
CA ARG A 13 -16.50 49.18 -53.41
C ARG A 13 -16.69 48.15 -52.29
N SER A 14 -17.23 48.63 -51.18
CA SER A 14 -17.48 47.98 -49.89
C SER A 14 -18.77 47.15 -49.85
N SER A 15 -18.74 46.00 -49.16
CA SER A 15 -19.90 45.46 -48.44
C SER A 15 -19.43 44.54 -47.31
N SER A 16 -20.01 44.73 -46.12
CA SER A 16 -19.75 44.03 -44.86
C SER A 16 -20.64 42.80 -44.71
N LEU A 17 -20.08 41.63 -44.39
CA LEU A 17 -20.73 40.42 -43.83
C LEU A 17 -19.63 39.46 -43.27
N PRO A 18 -19.95 38.47 -42.40
CA PRO A 18 -19.42 38.28 -41.04
C PRO A 18 -18.15 37.38 -40.96
N PRO A 19 -17.44 37.31 -39.81
CA PRO A 19 -16.26 36.47 -39.71
C PRO A 19 -16.66 35.01 -39.52
N ARG A 20 -16.17 34.11 -40.38
CA ARG A 20 -16.07 32.67 -40.10
C ARG A 20 -15.26 31.96 -41.17
N ARG A 21 -14.10 31.43 -40.78
CA ARG A 21 -13.57 30.10 -41.11
C ARG A 21 -12.17 29.95 -40.49
N GLY A 22 -12.18 29.82 -39.17
CA GLY A 22 -11.07 29.27 -38.39
C GLY A 22 -11.66 28.21 -37.46
N ASP A 23 -12.16 27.11 -38.02
CA ASP A 23 -12.95 26.11 -37.26
C ASP A 23 -12.91 24.71 -37.90
N HIS A 24 -11.76 24.33 -38.49
CA HIS A 24 -11.62 23.04 -39.18
C HIS A 24 -10.47 22.14 -38.73
N TYR A 25 -9.72 22.49 -37.68
CA TYR A 25 -8.59 21.66 -37.20
C TYR A 25 -8.70 21.10 -35.77
N HIS A 26 -9.85 21.27 -35.09
CA HIS A 26 -10.04 20.83 -33.69
C HIS A 26 -11.06 19.68 -33.51
N ARG A 27 -11.47 18.98 -34.58
CA ARG A 27 -12.65 18.10 -34.57
C ARG A 27 -12.39 16.59 -34.67
N SER A 28 -11.14 16.09 -34.63
CA SER A 28 -10.84 14.71 -35.06
C SER A 28 -10.07 13.77 -34.13
N TYR A 29 -9.88 14.03 -32.81
CA TYR A 29 -9.14 13.04 -31.98
C TYR A 29 -9.70 12.73 -30.59
N LEU A 30 -10.73 13.44 -30.13
CA LEU A 30 -11.44 13.16 -28.86
C LEU A 30 -12.88 12.66 -29.07
N ASN A 31 -13.46 12.83 -30.26
CA ASN A 31 -14.77 12.27 -30.60
C ASN A 31 -14.79 10.72 -30.59
N GLU A 32 -13.65 10.05 -30.64
CA GLU A 32 -13.55 8.58 -30.50
C GLU A 32 -13.43 8.09 -29.05
N ILE A 33 -13.13 8.95 -28.08
CA ILE A 33 -13.01 8.57 -26.66
C ILE A 33 -14.14 9.17 -25.80
N THR A 34 -14.87 10.19 -26.30
CA THR A 34 -15.79 10.97 -25.45
C THR A 34 -17.19 11.29 -26.02
N ALA A 35 -17.55 10.90 -27.26
CA ALA A 35 -18.88 11.23 -27.80
C ALA A 35 -19.89 10.06 -27.67
N ARG A 36 -20.50 9.95 -26.50
CA ARG A 36 -21.85 9.36 -26.27
C ARG A 36 -22.14 7.88 -26.50
N ASN A 37 -21.41 7.03 -27.22
CA ASN A 37 -21.76 5.60 -27.30
C ASN A 37 -20.56 4.72 -27.62
N SER A 38 -20.45 3.59 -26.91
CA SER A 38 -19.48 2.49 -27.06
C SER A 38 -18.01 2.90 -27.10
N TYR A 39 -17.24 2.59 -26.04
CA TYR A 39 -15.78 2.54 -26.21
C TYR A 39 -15.48 1.42 -27.21
N ASN A 40 -15.16 1.77 -28.45
CA ASN A 40 -14.83 0.80 -29.48
C ASN A 40 -13.43 0.24 -29.17
N THR A 41 -13.40 -0.89 -28.48
CA THR A 41 -12.18 -1.54 -27.99
C THR A 41 -11.52 -2.47 -29.00
N ASP A 42 -12.09 -2.58 -30.21
CA ASP A 42 -11.70 -3.57 -31.21
C ASP A 42 -10.33 -3.27 -31.87
N GLY A 43 -9.78 -2.06 -31.69
CA GLY A 43 -8.47 -1.66 -32.21
C GLY A 43 -7.34 -1.59 -31.16
N MET A 44 -7.61 -1.95 -29.90
CA MET A 44 -6.61 -1.83 -28.85
C MET A 44 -5.53 -2.93 -28.98
N ARG A 45 -4.25 -2.53 -29.03
CA ARG A 45 -3.10 -3.47 -29.06
C ARG A 45 -3.27 -4.52 -27.96
N GLU A 46 -2.86 -5.76 -28.24
CA GLU A 46 -2.96 -6.91 -27.32
C GLU A 46 -2.30 -6.69 -25.94
N ARG A 47 -1.47 -5.66 -25.80
CA ARG A 47 -0.67 -5.37 -24.60
C ARG A 47 -1.01 -3.99 -24.02
N PRO A 48 -1.95 -3.90 -23.05
CA PRO A 48 -2.25 -2.65 -22.34
C PRO A 48 -1.01 -2.12 -21.61
N ASP A 49 -0.65 -0.85 -21.84
CA ASP A 49 0.42 -0.16 -21.12
C ASP A 49 0.24 1.36 -21.20
N ILE A 50 0.56 2.10 -20.13
CA ILE A 50 0.58 3.57 -20.11
C ILE A 50 1.83 4.14 -20.78
N GLU A 51 2.93 3.37 -20.84
CA GLU A 51 4.26 3.85 -21.27
C GLU A 51 4.25 4.61 -22.61
N PRO A 52 3.55 4.12 -23.67
CA PRO A 52 3.51 4.82 -24.96
C PRO A 52 2.93 6.24 -24.88
N PHE A 53 2.11 6.54 -23.87
CA PHE A 53 1.50 7.86 -23.69
C PHE A 53 2.41 8.80 -22.89
N LEU A 54 3.25 8.28 -21.99
CA LEU A 54 4.04 9.10 -21.08
C LEU A 54 5.06 10.00 -21.80
N GLY A 55 5.56 9.56 -22.95
CA GLY A 55 6.44 10.36 -23.83
C GLY A 55 5.75 11.52 -24.55
N HIS A 56 4.42 11.63 -24.47
CA HIS A 56 3.61 12.65 -25.13
C HIS A 56 2.76 13.41 -24.09
N PRO A 57 3.35 14.31 -23.28
CA PRO A 57 2.62 15.00 -22.21
C PRO A 57 1.47 15.90 -22.69
N SER A 58 1.52 16.36 -23.94
CA SER A 58 0.44 17.11 -24.60
C SER A 58 -0.68 16.23 -25.16
N HIS A 59 -0.60 14.90 -25.01
CA HIS A 59 -1.63 14.00 -25.50
C HIS A 59 -2.99 14.35 -24.88
N PRO A 60 -4.09 14.42 -25.67
CA PRO A 60 -5.39 14.88 -25.18
C PRO A 60 -5.93 14.12 -23.98
N ILE A 61 -5.54 12.84 -23.81
CA ILE A 61 -5.89 12.00 -22.65
C ILE A 61 -5.48 12.61 -21.31
N PHE A 62 -4.38 13.38 -21.27
CA PHE A 62 -3.90 14.07 -20.07
C PHE A 62 -4.53 15.45 -19.89
N SER A 63 -5.21 15.98 -20.91
CA SER A 63 -5.87 17.29 -20.86
C SER A 63 -7.31 17.19 -20.34
N SER A 64 -7.92 16.01 -20.39
CA SER A 64 -9.28 15.80 -19.87
C SER A 64 -9.31 15.95 -18.35
N ARG A 65 -10.12 16.90 -17.87
CA ARG A 65 -10.41 17.13 -16.45
C ARG A 65 -11.69 16.44 -16.00
N GLU A 66 -12.43 15.87 -16.96
CA GLU A 66 -13.69 15.18 -16.75
C GLU A 66 -13.50 13.67 -16.82
N TRP A 67 -14.38 12.96 -16.13
CA TRP A 67 -14.43 11.50 -16.12
C TRP A 67 -15.89 11.07 -15.99
N ASN A 68 -16.38 10.21 -16.87
CA ASN A 68 -17.74 9.70 -16.78
C ASN A 68 -17.74 8.31 -16.15
N ALA A 69 -17.90 8.25 -14.83
CA ALA A 69 -17.84 7.00 -14.07
C ALA A 69 -18.94 6.01 -14.47
N HIS A 70 -20.12 6.52 -14.82
CA HIS A 70 -21.27 5.72 -15.24
C HIS A 70 -21.01 4.98 -16.56
N VAL A 71 -20.46 5.69 -17.56
CA VAL A 71 -20.09 5.11 -18.84
C VAL A 71 -18.94 4.12 -18.65
N TRP A 72 -17.92 4.48 -17.87
CA TRP A 72 -16.82 3.56 -17.57
C TRP A 72 -17.32 2.26 -16.92
N LEU A 73 -18.21 2.34 -15.93
CA LEU A 73 -18.78 1.17 -15.24
C LEU A 73 -19.55 0.26 -16.19
N ARG A 74 -20.41 0.84 -17.03
CA ARG A 74 -21.18 0.07 -18.02
C ARG A 74 -20.23 -0.73 -18.90
N GLU A 75 -19.15 -0.10 -19.34
CA GLU A 75 -18.23 -0.67 -20.31
C GLU A 75 -17.28 -1.67 -19.67
N PHE A 76 -16.91 -1.45 -18.41
CA PHE A 76 -16.18 -2.40 -17.60
C PHE A 76 -17.00 -3.66 -17.30
N ARG A 77 -18.32 -3.50 -17.06
CA ARG A 77 -19.24 -4.64 -16.93
C ARG A 77 -19.37 -5.40 -18.25
N ASN A 78 -19.50 -4.70 -19.38
CA ASN A 78 -19.55 -5.31 -20.71
C ASN A 78 -18.25 -6.02 -21.10
N ALA A 79 -17.12 -5.57 -20.57
CA ALA A 79 -15.81 -6.17 -20.78
C ALA A 79 -15.54 -7.42 -19.92
N ARG A 80 -16.44 -7.78 -18.97
CA ARG A 80 -16.25 -8.97 -18.13
C ARG A 80 -16.08 -10.22 -19.01
N GLY A 81 -15.06 -11.01 -18.71
CA GLY A 81 -14.65 -12.15 -19.54
C GLY A 81 -13.62 -11.81 -20.63
N ASN A 82 -13.42 -10.53 -20.96
CA ASN A 82 -12.33 -10.06 -21.81
C ASN A 82 -11.30 -9.31 -20.95
N GLU A 83 -10.27 -10.03 -20.51
CA GLU A 83 -9.25 -9.47 -19.61
C GLU A 83 -8.49 -8.30 -20.24
N VAL A 84 -8.17 -8.37 -21.54
CA VAL A 84 -7.47 -7.30 -22.25
C VAL A 84 -8.30 -6.01 -22.24
N ARG A 85 -9.60 -6.10 -22.50
CA ARG A 85 -10.52 -4.96 -22.47
C ARG A 85 -10.66 -4.37 -21.06
N CYS A 86 -10.81 -5.21 -20.04
CA CYS A 86 -10.82 -4.78 -18.64
C CYS A 86 -9.53 -4.02 -18.25
N ARG A 87 -8.38 -4.56 -18.66
CA ARG A 87 -7.07 -3.93 -18.41
C ARG A 87 -6.96 -2.57 -19.11
N TRP A 88 -7.37 -2.47 -20.37
CA TRP A 88 -7.38 -1.19 -21.09
C TRP A 88 -8.27 -0.14 -20.42
N LEU A 89 -9.45 -0.50 -19.94
CA LEU A 89 -10.32 0.43 -19.20
C LEU A 89 -9.66 0.94 -17.91
N ARG A 90 -8.89 0.10 -17.22
CA ARG A 90 -8.08 0.52 -16.06
C ARG A 90 -6.88 1.38 -16.45
N VAL A 91 -6.24 1.12 -17.59
CA VAL A 91 -5.18 1.96 -18.16
C VAL A 91 -5.73 3.36 -18.47
N LEU A 92 -6.92 3.47 -19.05
CA LEU A 92 -7.57 4.75 -19.31
C LEU A 92 -7.83 5.54 -18.01
N ALA A 93 -8.30 4.86 -16.96
CA ALA A 93 -8.47 5.47 -15.64
C ALA A 93 -7.14 6.01 -15.10
N GLN A 94 -6.06 5.23 -15.20
CA GLN A 94 -4.73 5.66 -14.75
C GLN A 94 -4.20 6.85 -15.55
N LEU A 95 -4.34 6.86 -16.88
CA LEU A 95 -3.89 7.97 -17.72
C LEU A 95 -4.64 9.26 -17.37
N ASN A 96 -5.95 9.17 -17.11
CA ASN A 96 -6.72 10.32 -16.65
C ASN A 96 -6.29 10.77 -15.24
N THR A 97 -6.04 9.85 -14.30
CA THR A 97 -5.47 10.15 -12.98
C THR A 97 -4.14 10.92 -13.09
N ILE A 98 -3.23 10.49 -13.98
CA ILE A 98 -1.96 11.18 -14.24
C ILE A 98 -2.21 12.60 -14.76
N GLY A 99 -3.16 12.76 -15.70
CA GLY A 99 -3.57 14.06 -16.21
C GLY A 99 -4.07 15.00 -15.10
N VAL A 100 -4.95 14.50 -14.24
CA VAL A 100 -5.51 15.27 -13.11
C VAL A 100 -4.42 15.76 -12.16
N VAL A 101 -3.48 14.91 -11.78
CA VAL A 101 -2.41 15.32 -10.85
C VAL A 101 -1.46 16.32 -11.49
N ARG A 102 -1.18 16.19 -12.80
CA ARG A 102 -0.39 17.18 -13.57
C ARG A 102 -1.09 18.54 -13.63
N ASN A 103 -2.39 18.54 -13.92
CA ASN A 103 -3.21 19.76 -14.03
C ASN A 103 -3.64 20.33 -12.66
N LYS A 104 -3.51 19.55 -11.59
CA LYS A 104 -3.93 19.86 -10.21
C LYS A 104 -5.42 20.18 -10.07
N ASN A 105 -6.27 19.73 -10.98
CA ASN A 105 -7.72 19.93 -10.87
C ASN A 105 -8.50 18.89 -11.67
N TYR A 106 -9.78 18.75 -11.32
CA TYR A 106 -10.74 17.92 -12.03
C TYR A 106 -12.17 18.47 -11.86
N VAL A 107 -13.10 17.92 -12.63
CA VAL A 107 -14.54 18.22 -12.54
C VAL A 107 -15.28 16.94 -12.16
N THR A 108 -16.12 16.99 -11.13
CA THR A 108 -16.90 15.83 -10.68
C THR A 108 -18.12 15.59 -11.58
N ASP A 109 -18.73 14.41 -11.48
CA ASP A 109 -19.98 14.06 -12.18
C ASP A 109 -21.12 15.05 -11.88
N THR A 110 -21.05 15.76 -10.75
CA THR A 110 -22.02 16.80 -10.34
C THR A 110 -21.70 18.20 -10.90
N GLY A 111 -20.60 18.35 -11.62
CA GLY A 111 -20.14 19.63 -12.18
C GLY A 111 -19.27 20.47 -11.25
N ASN A 112 -18.92 19.97 -10.06
CA ASN A 112 -18.05 20.72 -9.15
C ASN A 112 -16.61 20.73 -9.65
N HIS A 113 -16.01 21.92 -9.70
CA HIS A 113 -14.59 22.10 -10.00
C HIS A 113 -13.77 21.97 -8.73
N VAL A 114 -12.89 20.96 -8.66
CA VAL A 114 -12.01 20.73 -7.52
C VAL A 114 -10.58 21.07 -7.88
N LEU A 115 -9.95 21.92 -7.06
CA LEU A 115 -8.52 22.24 -7.13
C LEU A 115 -7.76 21.40 -6.09
N LEU A 116 -6.82 20.58 -6.55
CA LEU A 116 -5.98 19.78 -5.66
C LEU A 116 -4.96 20.68 -4.95
N LYS A 117 -4.94 20.61 -3.61
CA LYS A 117 -3.90 21.24 -2.79
C LYS A 117 -2.53 20.72 -3.19
N HIS A 118 -1.53 21.59 -3.09
CA HIS A 118 -0.14 21.19 -3.32
C HIS A 118 0.35 20.33 -2.14
N THR A 119 0.43 19.02 -2.34
CA THR A 119 1.08 18.10 -1.41
C THR A 119 2.52 17.82 -1.86
N CYS A 120 3.40 17.59 -0.87
CA CYS A 120 4.77 17.16 -1.07
C CYS A 120 4.91 15.81 -0.35
N PRO A 121 4.55 14.69 -1.00
CA PRO A 121 4.61 13.39 -0.34
C PRO A 121 6.04 13.10 0.13
N LYS A 122 6.14 12.56 1.35
CA LYS A 122 7.42 12.19 1.94
C LYS A 122 7.51 10.69 2.13
N THR A 123 8.43 10.08 1.40
CA THR A 123 8.67 8.63 1.42
C THR A 123 9.92 8.31 2.24
N VAL A 124 9.79 7.41 3.21
CA VAL A 124 10.87 6.94 4.08
C VAL A 124 11.07 5.44 3.90
N LEU A 125 12.28 5.05 3.51
CA LEU A 125 12.72 3.66 3.41
C LEU A 125 13.16 3.14 4.79
N TYR A 126 12.49 2.07 5.21
CA TYR A 126 12.80 1.27 6.39
C TYR A 126 13.42 -0.06 5.96
N GLY A 127 14.60 -0.39 6.46
CA GLY A 127 15.24 -1.69 6.28
C GLY A 127 15.13 -2.57 7.52
N LEU A 128 15.58 -3.83 7.42
CA LEU A 128 15.60 -4.77 8.55
C LEU A 128 16.34 -4.19 9.77
N HIS A 129 17.52 -3.62 9.52
CA HIS A 129 18.45 -3.09 10.53
C HIS A 129 18.24 -1.60 10.82
N THR A 130 17.16 -1.00 10.33
CA THR A 130 16.82 0.38 10.67
C THR A 130 16.50 0.45 12.15
N ILE A 131 17.23 1.31 12.87
CA ILE A 131 16.95 1.59 14.28
C ILE A 131 15.84 2.63 14.35
N LEU A 132 14.81 2.32 15.12
CA LEU A 132 13.66 3.19 15.37
C LEU A 132 13.89 3.93 16.69
N ARG A 133 14.04 5.24 16.64
CA ARG A 133 14.18 6.06 17.86
C ARG A 133 12.80 6.54 18.27
N VAL A 134 12.41 6.27 19.51
CA VAL A 134 11.18 6.82 20.10
C VAL A 134 11.48 7.43 21.47
N ASN A 135 10.59 8.32 21.93
CA ASN A 135 10.70 8.90 23.26
C ASN A 135 10.36 7.84 24.33
N SER A 136 10.93 7.96 25.54
CA SER A 136 10.74 6.98 26.62
C SER A 136 9.28 6.72 26.99
N THR A 137 8.40 7.71 26.89
CA THR A 137 6.95 7.53 27.15
C THR A 137 6.21 6.76 26.06
N SER A 138 6.80 6.63 24.87
CA SER A 138 6.20 5.94 23.72
C SER A 138 6.57 4.45 23.66
N ILE A 139 7.31 3.90 24.62
CA ILE A 139 7.66 2.46 24.60
C ILE A 139 6.60 1.58 25.28
N TYR A 140 5.62 2.20 25.96
CA TYR A 140 4.58 1.51 26.70
C TYR A 140 3.24 1.53 25.96
N PRO A 141 2.38 0.51 26.16
CA PRO A 141 0.99 0.56 25.71
C PRO A 141 0.30 1.82 26.24
N VAL A 142 -0.35 2.56 25.35
CA VAL A 142 -1.07 3.80 25.68
C VAL A 142 -2.56 3.51 25.92
N TYR A 143 -3.06 2.43 25.36
CA TYR A 143 -4.45 1.99 25.46
C TYR A 143 -4.55 0.74 26.35
N PRO A 144 -5.65 0.57 27.11
CA PRO A 144 -5.87 -0.64 27.91
C PRO A 144 -6.02 -1.90 27.05
N GLN A 145 -6.42 -1.74 25.79
CA GLN A 145 -6.55 -2.81 24.81
C GLN A 145 -6.47 -2.26 23.39
N THR A 146 -6.15 -3.12 22.43
CA THR A 146 -6.31 -2.87 21.00
C THR A 146 -7.55 -3.58 20.49
N ALA A 147 -8.53 -2.84 19.96
CA ALA A 147 -9.72 -3.43 19.34
C ALA A 147 -9.43 -3.88 17.90
N VAL A 148 -9.86 -5.09 17.53
CA VAL A 148 -9.67 -5.62 16.16
C VAL A 148 -11.02 -5.87 15.49
N ARG A 149 -11.16 -5.35 14.27
CA ARG A 149 -12.34 -5.57 13.42
C ARG A 149 -11.91 -6.11 12.07
N VAL A 150 -12.74 -6.98 11.51
CA VAL A 150 -12.62 -7.45 10.12
C VAL A 150 -13.90 -7.04 9.41
N VAL A 151 -13.78 -6.31 8.31
CA VAL A 151 -14.90 -5.76 7.56
C VAL A 151 -14.78 -6.12 6.08
N SER A 152 -15.92 -6.43 5.46
CA SER A 152 -15.99 -6.62 4.01
C SER A 152 -16.10 -5.25 3.36
N GLY A 153 -15.01 -4.77 2.77
CA GLY A 153 -14.97 -3.39 2.29
C GLY A 153 -13.65 -2.95 1.67
N ASP A 154 -13.70 -1.75 1.10
CA ASP A 154 -12.57 -1.09 0.46
C ASP A 154 -11.66 -0.42 1.51
N CYS A 155 -10.36 -0.61 1.37
CA CYS A 155 -9.39 -0.11 2.36
C CYS A 155 -9.30 1.42 2.42
N LEU A 156 -9.61 2.14 1.33
CA LEU A 156 -9.58 3.61 1.34
C LEU A 156 -10.86 4.20 1.95
N HIS A 157 -12.02 3.56 1.78
CA HIS A 157 -13.24 3.95 2.50
C HIS A 157 -13.08 3.75 4.02
N VAL A 158 -12.53 2.60 4.45
CA VAL A 158 -12.24 2.38 5.87
C VAL A 158 -11.22 3.39 6.42
N TYR A 159 -10.22 3.76 5.62
CA TYR A 159 -9.27 4.82 5.99
C TYR A 159 -9.98 6.16 6.20
N GLU A 160 -10.80 6.57 5.23
CA GLU A 160 -11.57 7.81 5.26
C GLU A 160 -12.50 7.87 6.48
N ASP A 161 -13.25 6.79 6.75
CA ASP A 161 -14.15 6.70 7.90
C ASP A 161 -13.42 6.86 9.23
N LEU A 162 -12.25 6.24 9.38
CA LEU A 162 -11.43 6.38 10.59
C LEU A 162 -10.82 7.78 10.71
N ALA A 163 -10.34 8.36 9.60
CA ALA A 163 -9.81 9.71 9.59
C ALA A 163 -10.89 10.76 9.95
N ALA A 164 -12.11 10.60 9.43
CA ALA A 164 -13.26 11.45 9.75
C ALA A 164 -13.66 11.39 11.23
N GLN A 165 -13.38 10.27 11.91
CA GLN A 165 -13.58 10.11 13.35
C GLN A 165 -12.42 10.67 14.20
N GLY A 166 -11.41 11.29 13.58
CA GLY A 166 -10.25 11.86 14.26
C GLY A 166 -9.14 10.85 14.60
N TYR A 167 -9.21 9.63 14.07
CA TYR A 167 -8.07 8.71 14.16
C TYR A 167 -6.99 9.05 13.14
N HIS A 168 -5.78 8.56 13.37
CA HIS A 168 -4.63 8.72 12.49
C HIS A 168 -4.22 7.35 11.90
N PRO A 169 -5.02 6.79 10.96
CA PRO A 169 -4.76 5.46 10.42
C PRO A 169 -3.48 5.41 9.56
N LEU A 170 -2.81 4.26 9.59
CA LEU A 170 -1.83 3.85 8.58
C LEU A 170 -2.44 2.81 7.65
N LEU A 171 -2.43 3.08 6.35
CA LEU A 171 -2.90 2.16 5.32
C LEU A 171 -1.81 1.16 4.90
N LEU A 172 -2.11 -0.14 4.87
CA LEU A 172 -1.25 -1.12 4.23
C LEU A 172 -1.44 -1.11 2.71
N ASN A 173 -0.38 -0.76 1.97
CA ASN A 173 -0.25 -1.10 0.55
C ASN A 173 0.42 -2.49 0.44
N MET A 174 -0.33 -3.48 -0.07
CA MET A 174 0.14 -4.84 -0.31
C MET A 174 1.04 -4.90 -1.56
N ALA A 175 2.23 -4.33 -1.41
CA ALA A 175 3.08 -3.95 -2.52
C ALA A 175 3.69 -5.14 -3.29
N ASN A 176 3.96 -4.91 -4.57
CA ASN A 176 4.88 -5.72 -5.34
C ASN A 176 6.33 -5.38 -4.95
N ALA A 177 7.18 -6.39 -4.74
CA ALA A 177 8.57 -6.16 -4.30
C ALA A 177 9.48 -5.53 -5.38
N TYR A 178 9.12 -5.63 -6.66
CA TYR A 178 9.99 -5.28 -7.78
C TYR A 178 9.51 -4.05 -8.54
N MET A 179 8.19 -3.92 -8.70
CA MET A 179 7.57 -2.86 -9.50
C MET A 179 6.73 -1.96 -8.60
N PRO A 180 7.00 -0.64 -8.51
CA PRO A 180 6.14 0.27 -7.76
C PRO A 180 4.73 0.24 -8.35
N GLY A 181 3.71 0.02 -7.52
CA GLY A 181 2.34 -0.05 -7.99
C GLY A 181 1.98 -1.36 -8.70
N GLY A 182 2.85 -2.38 -8.66
CA GLY A 182 2.61 -3.66 -9.31
C GLY A 182 2.38 -3.51 -10.82
N GLY A 183 1.23 -3.99 -11.29
CA GLY A 183 0.85 -3.96 -12.70
C GLY A 183 -0.02 -2.76 -13.09
N TYR A 184 -0.05 -1.67 -12.32
CA TYR A 184 -0.98 -0.55 -12.54
C TYR A 184 -0.85 0.06 -13.94
N ARG A 185 0.39 0.15 -14.45
CA ARG A 185 0.73 0.60 -15.81
C ARG A 185 0.04 -0.21 -16.90
N ARG A 186 -0.25 -1.49 -16.63
CA ARG A 186 -0.86 -2.46 -17.57
C ARG A 186 -2.30 -2.82 -17.21
N GLY A 187 -2.92 -2.04 -16.33
CA GLY A 187 -4.32 -2.24 -15.93
C GLY A 187 -4.58 -3.46 -15.05
N ALA A 188 -3.59 -3.94 -14.31
CA ALA A 188 -3.83 -4.97 -13.29
C ALA A 188 -4.76 -4.44 -12.18
N GLY A 189 -5.49 -5.34 -11.51
CA GLY A 189 -6.65 -5.01 -10.69
C GLY A 189 -6.55 -5.39 -9.22
N ALA A 190 -5.36 -5.53 -8.63
CA ALA A 190 -5.24 -5.82 -7.21
C ALA A 190 -5.29 -4.52 -6.37
N GLN A 191 -5.16 -4.67 -5.05
CA GLN A 191 -5.31 -3.57 -4.09
C GLN A 191 -4.31 -2.43 -4.37
N GLU A 192 -3.03 -2.75 -4.55
CA GLU A 192 -1.98 -1.76 -4.82
C GLU A 192 -2.31 -0.93 -6.08
N GLU A 193 -2.67 -1.59 -7.18
CA GLU A 193 -3.02 -0.88 -8.41
C GLU A 193 -4.28 -0.01 -8.27
N ASN A 194 -5.24 -0.44 -7.45
CA ASN A 194 -6.45 0.33 -7.18
C ASN A 194 -6.12 1.62 -6.41
N ILE A 195 -5.27 1.53 -5.37
CA ILE A 195 -4.80 2.71 -4.63
C ILE A 195 -4.10 3.68 -5.59
N PHE A 196 -3.23 3.18 -6.47
CA PHE A 196 -2.50 4.01 -7.45
C PHE A 196 -3.42 4.72 -8.44
N ARG A 197 -4.49 4.06 -8.90
CA ARG A 197 -5.46 4.70 -9.80
C ARG A 197 -6.29 5.79 -9.13
N ARG A 198 -6.42 5.76 -7.81
CA ARG A 198 -7.31 6.65 -7.04
C ARG A 198 -6.61 7.81 -6.35
N SER A 199 -5.29 7.85 -6.41
CA SER A 199 -4.47 8.79 -5.64
C SER A 199 -3.28 9.30 -6.42
N ASP A 200 -2.55 10.23 -5.83
CA ASP A 200 -1.23 10.67 -6.30
C ASP A 200 -0.08 9.74 -5.86
N TYR A 201 -0.38 8.62 -5.18
CA TYR A 201 0.63 7.75 -4.56
C TYR A 201 1.68 7.21 -5.53
N PHE A 202 1.30 7.04 -6.80
CA PHE A 202 2.24 6.63 -7.85
C PHE A 202 3.40 7.62 -8.03
N PHE A 203 3.21 8.92 -7.80
CA PHE A 203 4.30 9.91 -7.81
C PHE A 203 5.32 9.68 -6.68
N SER A 204 4.89 9.10 -5.56
CA SER A 204 5.74 8.91 -4.38
C SER A 204 6.58 7.63 -4.41
N LEU A 205 6.20 6.66 -5.26
CA LEU A 205 6.86 5.35 -5.36
C LEU A 205 7.46 5.08 -6.74
N ASP A 206 6.81 5.54 -7.81
CA ASP A 206 7.29 5.39 -9.19
C ASP A 206 8.07 6.64 -9.61
N LYS A 207 9.38 6.64 -9.32
CA LYS A 207 10.29 7.76 -9.59
C LYS A 207 10.33 8.20 -11.04
N ALA A 208 9.98 7.33 -11.99
CA ALA A 208 9.93 7.70 -13.40
C ALA A 208 8.79 8.69 -13.69
N LEU A 209 7.76 8.73 -12.83
CA LEU A 209 6.66 9.67 -12.94
C LEU A 209 6.88 10.96 -12.11
N ASP A 210 7.79 10.96 -11.13
CA ASP A 210 8.20 12.15 -10.33
C ASP A 210 9.10 13.12 -11.11
N SER A 211 8.64 13.52 -12.30
CA SER A 211 9.35 14.43 -13.21
C SER A 211 9.58 15.83 -12.63
N GLU A 212 8.75 16.26 -11.66
CA GLU A 212 8.82 17.58 -11.04
C GLU A 212 9.61 17.61 -9.73
N LYS A 213 10.18 16.47 -9.30
CA LYS A 213 10.94 16.34 -8.05
C LYS A 213 10.17 16.86 -6.82
N ARG A 214 8.87 16.58 -6.79
CA ARG A 214 7.97 17.06 -5.73
C ARG A 214 8.03 16.17 -4.50
N CYS A 215 8.50 14.95 -4.62
CA CYS A 215 8.55 14.00 -3.51
C CYS A 215 9.88 14.08 -2.76
N GLU A 216 9.82 14.04 -1.43
CA GLU A 216 11.01 13.90 -0.61
C GLU A 216 11.26 12.43 -0.24
N TYR A 217 12.49 11.96 -0.45
CA TYR A 217 12.87 10.58 -0.16
C TYR A 217 13.91 10.53 0.95
N PHE A 218 13.73 9.64 1.93
CA PHE A 218 14.68 9.45 3.04
C PHE A 218 14.93 7.97 3.30
N LYS A 219 16.12 7.66 3.81
CA LYS A 219 16.47 6.36 4.41
C LYS A 219 16.87 6.62 5.85
N ILE A 220 16.46 5.75 6.75
CA ILE A 220 16.96 5.78 8.13
C ILE A 220 18.18 4.85 8.22
N ASN A 221 19.31 5.38 8.67
CA ASN A 221 20.56 4.62 8.83
C ASN A 221 20.51 3.73 10.10
N ALA A 222 21.58 2.97 10.33
CA ALA A 222 21.70 2.11 11.52
C ALA A 222 21.85 2.92 12.81
N GLN A 223 22.04 4.24 12.74
CA GLN A 223 22.12 5.12 13.90
C GLN A 223 20.75 5.71 14.23
N GLY A 224 19.78 5.70 13.31
CA GLY A 224 18.45 6.31 13.47
C GLY A 224 18.31 7.69 12.83
N ASP A 225 19.29 8.13 12.05
CA ASP A 225 19.26 9.44 11.39
C ASP A 225 18.62 9.35 10.01
N HIS A 226 17.86 10.40 9.64
CA HIS A 226 17.26 10.54 8.33
C HIS A 226 18.28 11.05 7.31
N ARG A 227 18.67 10.19 6.37
CA ARG A 227 19.48 10.60 5.21
C ARG A 227 18.59 10.80 4.00
N ARG A 228 18.65 11.98 3.38
CA ARG A 228 17.95 12.25 2.12
C ARG A 228 18.49 11.30 1.02
N ILE A 229 17.57 10.65 0.33
CA ILE A 229 17.84 9.79 -0.83
C ILE A 229 17.71 10.68 -2.08
N THR A 230 18.67 10.57 -3.00
CA THR A 230 18.61 11.30 -4.28
C THR A 230 17.80 10.53 -5.33
N HIS A 231 17.48 11.16 -6.45
CA HIS A 231 16.76 10.48 -7.54
C HIS A 231 17.56 9.31 -8.15
N ASN A 232 18.90 9.33 -8.06
CA ASN A 232 19.77 8.26 -8.58
C ASN A 232 19.74 6.98 -7.73
N ASN A 233 19.21 7.04 -6.51
CA ASN A 233 19.07 5.86 -5.65
C ASN A 233 17.70 5.21 -5.89
N SER A 234 17.67 3.91 -6.17
CA SER A 234 16.40 3.22 -6.38
C SER A 234 15.69 2.88 -5.06
N LEU A 235 14.37 3.06 -5.01
CA LEU A 235 13.50 2.54 -3.94
C LEU A 235 13.14 1.07 -4.17
N TYR A 236 13.20 0.64 -5.43
CA TYR A 236 12.88 -0.69 -5.90
C TYR A 236 14.08 -1.34 -6.63
N PRO A 237 14.26 -2.66 -6.60
CA PRO A 237 13.45 -3.62 -5.85
C PRO A 237 13.59 -3.41 -4.34
N MET A 238 12.50 -3.67 -3.62
CA MET A 238 12.45 -3.63 -2.16
C MET A 238 13.31 -4.77 -1.61
N SER A 239 14.01 -4.52 -0.51
CA SER A 239 14.67 -5.60 0.22
C SER A 239 13.62 -6.52 0.87
N THR A 240 13.96 -7.79 1.13
CA THR A 240 13.03 -8.80 1.66
C THR A 240 12.27 -8.34 2.90
N PHE A 241 12.90 -7.59 3.80
CA PHE A 241 12.26 -7.03 5.01
C PHE A 241 12.17 -5.50 4.96
N GLY A 242 12.32 -4.92 3.78
CA GLY A 242 12.22 -3.48 3.56
C GLY A 242 10.77 -3.05 3.40
N ALA A 243 10.46 -1.85 3.88
CA ALA A 243 9.16 -1.20 3.70
C ALA A 243 9.35 0.27 3.32
N LEU A 244 8.38 0.82 2.60
CA LEU A 244 8.34 2.24 2.24
C LEU A 244 7.14 2.88 2.92
N TYR A 245 7.40 3.72 3.91
CA TYR A 245 6.38 4.56 4.53
C TYR A 245 6.23 5.84 3.71
N THR A 246 5.00 6.23 3.40
CA THR A 246 4.71 7.47 2.66
C THR A 246 3.62 8.24 3.38
N ARG A 247 3.83 9.54 3.59
CA ARG A 247 2.81 10.47 4.10
C ARG A 247 2.53 11.56 3.08
N GLY A 248 1.34 12.17 3.18
CA GLY A 248 0.95 13.27 2.29
C GLY A 248 0.33 12.81 0.97
N ILE A 249 -0.18 11.57 0.92
CA ILE A 249 -0.89 11.04 -0.25
C ILE A 249 -2.27 11.71 -0.33
N THR A 250 -2.70 12.05 -1.53
CA THR A 250 -4.04 12.57 -1.81
C THR A 250 -4.86 11.54 -2.55
N VAL A 251 -6.00 11.13 -1.99
CA VAL A 251 -6.98 10.28 -2.66
C VAL A 251 -8.11 11.16 -3.17
N PHE A 252 -8.40 11.07 -4.47
CA PHE A 252 -9.38 11.95 -5.14
C PHE A 252 -10.33 11.18 -6.07
N ARG A 253 -10.29 9.85 -6.03
CA ARG A 253 -11.28 9.00 -6.70
C ARG A 253 -11.85 7.92 -5.81
N ASP A 254 -13.09 7.59 -6.12
CA ASP A 254 -13.83 6.46 -5.57
C ASP A 254 -13.33 5.12 -6.14
N SER A 255 -13.84 4.02 -5.59
CA SER A 255 -13.44 2.65 -5.90
C SER A 255 -13.80 2.18 -7.32
N GLU A 256 -13.24 1.06 -7.75
CA GLU A 256 -13.46 0.49 -9.10
C GLU A 256 -14.93 0.16 -9.36
N ASN A 257 -15.63 -0.37 -8.35
CA ASN A 257 -17.06 -0.69 -8.43
C ASN A 257 -17.95 0.57 -8.48
N LYS A 258 -17.39 1.75 -8.19
CA LYS A 258 -18.00 3.09 -8.37
C LYS A 258 -17.49 3.79 -9.62
N GLY A 259 -16.68 3.10 -10.43
CA GLY A 259 -16.24 3.57 -11.73
C GLY A 259 -15.10 4.56 -11.67
N TYR A 260 -14.33 4.61 -10.58
CA TYR A 260 -13.28 5.60 -10.38
C TYR A 260 -13.82 7.05 -10.46
N ALA A 261 -15.06 7.27 -10.00
CA ALA A 261 -15.68 8.58 -9.91
C ALA A 261 -14.80 9.55 -9.12
N PHE A 262 -14.78 10.82 -9.53
CA PHE A 262 -14.07 11.84 -8.76
C PHE A 262 -14.81 12.18 -7.46
N LEU A 263 -14.06 12.34 -6.38
CA LEU A 263 -14.60 12.76 -5.09
C LEU A 263 -14.90 14.26 -5.09
N ASN A 264 -15.97 14.71 -4.44
CA ASN A 264 -16.17 16.15 -4.22
C ASN A 264 -15.12 16.71 -3.25
N GLU A 265 -14.81 15.94 -2.20
CA GLU A 265 -13.82 16.28 -1.19
C GLU A 265 -12.69 15.23 -1.24
N PRO A 266 -11.50 15.57 -1.75
CA PRO A 266 -10.35 14.67 -1.67
C PRO A 266 -9.96 14.38 -0.23
N VAL A 267 -9.51 13.14 0.02
CA VAL A 267 -8.89 12.74 1.28
C VAL A 267 -7.41 13.11 1.21
N TYR A 268 -7.02 14.13 1.99
CA TYR A 268 -5.65 14.62 2.07
C TYR A 268 -4.87 13.94 3.20
N ASP A 269 -3.54 14.07 3.14
CA ASP A 269 -2.60 13.62 4.18
C ASP A 269 -2.71 12.13 4.53
N VAL A 270 -3.11 11.31 3.55
CA VAL A 270 -3.16 9.86 3.69
C VAL A 270 -1.73 9.33 3.91
N CYS A 271 -1.59 8.48 4.93
CA CYS A 271 -0.36 7.77 5.25
C CYS A 271 -0.48 6.29 4.88
N ALA A 272 0.50 5.78 4.14
CA ALA A 272 0.55 4.39 3.72
C ALA A 272 1.92 3.75 3.97
N VAL A 273 1.93 2.44 4.20
CA VAL A 273 3.14 1.61 4.22
C VAL A 273 3.05 0.56 3.12
N ALA A 274 3.98 0.64 2.17
CA ALA A 274 4.19 -0.37 1.16
C ALA A 274 5.08 -1.47 1.72
N MET A 275 4.56 -2.69 1.78
CA MET A 275 5.26 -3.88 2.22
C MET A 275 4.90 -5.06 1.31
N ALA A 276 5.88 -5.81 0.83
CA ALA A 276 5.64 -6.95 -0.06
C ALA A 276 5.57 -8.27 0.72
N ALA A 277 4.52 -9.06 0.47
CA ALA A 277 4.42 -10.45 0.93
C ALA A 277 5.29 -11.37 0.05
N TYR A 278 5.51 -12.62 0.47
CA TYR A 278 6.17 -13.60 -0.38
C TYR A 278 5.24 -14.01 -1.53
N PRO A 279 5.66 -13.90 -2.81
CA PRO A 279 4.86 -14.37 -3.93
C PRO A 279 4.96 -15.89 -4.07
N ASN A 280 3.82 -16.57 -4.11
CA ASN A 280 3.71 -18.02 -4.31
C ASN A 280 4.63 -18.83 -3.37
N PRO A 281 4.52 -18.66 -2.03
CA PRO A 281 5.37 -19.42 -1.11
C PRO A 281 5.13 -20.93 -1.28
N PRO A 282 6.17 -21.77 -1.11
CA PRO A 282 5.97 -23.21 -1.04
C PRO A 282 5.05 -23.53 0.14
N LEU A 283 4.18 -24.53 -0.01
CA LEU A 283 3.24 -24.95 1.03
C LEU A 283 3.52 -26.39 1.48
N LYS A 284 3.30 -26.67 2.76
CA LYS A 284 3.27 -28.03 3.31
C LYS A 284 1.81 -28.34 3.69
N GLY A 285 1.10 -29.03 2.79
CA GLY A 285 -0.35 -29.08 2.84
C GLY A 285 -0.91 -27.69 2.53
N ASN A 286 -1.78 -27.17 3.39
CA ASN A 286 -2.35 -25.82 3.26
C ASN A 286 -1.65 -24.76 4.10
N HIS A 287 -0.47 -25.07 4.66
CA HIS A 287 0.24 -24.19 5.58
C HIS A 287 1.61 -23.77 5.04
N LEU A 288 2.05 -22.58 5.45
CA LEU A 288 3.40 -22.06 5.27
C LEU A 288 4.42 -22.95 6.02
N PRO A 289 5.56 -23.27 5.40
CA PRO A 289 6.71 -23.80 6.09
C PRO A 289 7.19 -22.82 7.17
N LEU A 290 7.79 -23.37 8.23
CA LEU A 290 8.25 -22.64 9.41
C LEU A 290 9.08 -21.39 9.09
N GLU A 291 10.01 -21.51 8.14
CA GLU A 291 10.86 -20.41 7.71
C GLU A 291 10.06 -19.26 7.07
N TYR A 292 9.11 -19.59 6.19
CA TYR A 292 8.25 -18.60 5.53
C TYR A 292 7.28 -17.95 6.52
N ALA A 293 6.72 -18.73 7.45
CA ALA A 293 5.88 -18.19 8.52
C ALA A 293 6.66 -17.19 9.39
N ALA A 294 7.86 -17.57 9.83
CA ALA A 294 8.69 -16.70 10.67
C ALA A 294 9.18 -15.43 9.95
N ASN A 295 9.57 -15.55 8.67
CA ASN A 295 9.95 -14.38 7.88
C ASN A 295 8.75 -13.48 7.56
N THR A 296 7.56 -14.07 7.34
CA THR A 296 6.31 -13.31 7.17
C THR A 296 5.93 -12.58 8.45
N ARG A 297 6.11 -13.21 9.62
CA ARG A 297 5.95 -12.54 10.91
C ARG A 297 6.85 -11.30 11.03
N LYS A 298 8.14 -11.42 10.68
CA LYS A 298 9.08 -10.27 10.65
C LYS A 298 8.60 -9.15 9.73
N LYS A 299 8.00 -9.49 8.58
CA LYS A 299 7.41 -8.52 7.66
C LYS A 299 6.20 -7.80 8.30
N ILE A 300 5.33 -8.53 8.98
CA ILE A 300 4.18 -7.97 9.70
C ILE A 300 4.63 -7.09 10.87
N GLU A 301 5.59 -7.55 11.67
CA GLU A 301 6.19 -6.74 12.74
C GLU A 301 6.78 -5.43 12.21
N ASN A 302 7.35 -5.44 11.00
CA ASN A 302 7.87 -4.23 10.39
C ASN A 302 6.77 -3.19 10.14
N ILE A 303 5.61 -3.62 9.63
CA ILE A 303 4.43 -2.77 9.43
C ILE A 303 4.04 -2.11 10.77
N PHE A 304 3.89 -2.90 11.84
CA PHE A 304 3.47 -2.42 13.15
C PHE A 304 4.50 -1.47 13.77
N SER A 305 5.79 -1.82 13.69
CA SER A 305 6.86 -0.98 14.24
C SER A 305 6.97 0.38 13.54
N ILE A 306 6.76 0.43 12.22
CA ILE A 306 6.75 1.66 11.44
C ILE A 306 5.56 2.51 11.84
N ALA A 307 4.37 1.91 11.95
CA ALA A 307 3.16 2.61 12.36
C ALA A 307 3.32 3.26 13.72
N HIS A 308 3.82 2.49 14.70
CA HIS A 308 4.07 2.96 16.04
C HIS A 308 5.14 4.07 16.07
N HIS A 309 6.26 3.88 15.37
CA HIS A 309 7.32 4.90 15.26
C HIS A 309 6.81 6.20 14.62
N GLN A 310 5.90 6.10 13.64
CA GLN A 310 5.26 7.24 12.98
C GLN A 310 4.03 7.77 13.74
N LYS A 311 3.77 7.26 14.97
CA LYS A 311 2.71 7.71 15.88
C LYS A 311 1.28 7.53 15.35
N HIS A 312 1.06 6.53 14.52
CA HIS A 312 -0.29 6.12 14.14
C HIS A 312 -0.97 5.40 15.30
N ASN A 313 -2.23 5.73 15.55
CA ASN A 313 -3.05 5.08 16.58
C ASN A 313 -3.98 4.00 16.01
N CYS A 314 -4.16 3.95 14.68
CA CYS A 314 -4.99 2.97 14.00
C CYS A 314 -4.25 2.34 12.81
N LEU A 315 -4.59 1.10 12.47
CA LEU A 315 -4.10 0.41 11.28
C LEU A 315 -5.27 0.01 10.38
N VAL A 316 -5.15 0.28 9.08
CA VAL A 316 -6.03 -0.27 8.05
C VAL A 316 -5.24 -1.30 7.27
N LEU A 317 -5.52 -2.57 7.55
CA LEU A 317 -4.84 -3.74 6.98
C LEU A 317 -5.77 -4.46 5.99
N SER A 318 -5.24 -5.47 5.31
CA SER A 318 -5.98 -6.33 4.37
C SER A 318 -5.43 -7.77 4.43
N ALA A 319 -5.98 -8.67 3.61
CA ALA A 319 -5.53 -10.06 3.49
C ALA A 319 -4.16 -10.17 2.81
N PHE A 320 -3.10 -9.81 3.55
CA PHE A 320 -1.74 -9.58 3.05
C PHE A 320 -1.18 -10.77 2.27
N GLY A 321 -1.04 -10.63 0.95
CA GLY A 321 -0.49 -11.68 0.09
C GLY A 321 -1.44 -12.85 -0.21
N CYS A 322 -2.69 -12.83 0.25
CA CYS A 322 -3.67 -13.91 0.07
C CYS A 322 -4.41 -13.86 -1.28
N GLY A 323 -4.10 -12.89 -2.14
CA GLY A 323 -4.60 -12.79 -3.51
C GLY A 323 -3.62 -13.37 -4.52
N ALA A 324 -3.13 -12.54 -5.44
CA ALA A 324 -2.19 -12.93 -6.50
C ALA A 324 -0.90 -13.62 -6.01
N PHE A 325 -0.53 -13.43 -4.75
CA PHE A 325 0.66 -14.02 -4.13
C PHE A 325 0.39 -15.36 -3.41
N LYS A 326 -0.86 -15.83 -3.35
CA LYS A 326 -1.25 -17.18 -2.91
C LYS A 326 -0.74 -17.59 -1.52
N ASN A 327 -0.65 -16.65 -0.58
CA ASN A 327 -0.38 -16.98 0.83
C ASN A 327 -1.67 -17.56 1.46
N PRO A 328 -1.58 -18.61 2.29
CA PRO A 328 -2.74 -19.21 2.92
C PRO A 328 -3.37 -18.24 3.94
N PRO A 329 -4.65 -17.88 3.82
CA PRO A 329 -5.26 -16.81 4.60
C PRO A 329 -5.37 -17.13 6.10
N GLU A 330 -5.58 -18.39 6.47
CA GLU A 330 -5.60 -18.83 7.87
C GLU A 330 -4.27 -18.57 8.58
N ASP A 331 -3.16 -18.95 7.96
CA ASP A 331 -1.83 -18.70 8.53
C ASP A 331 -1.53 -17.20 8.57
N MET A 332 -1.90 -16.44 7.54
CA MET A 332 -1.70 -14.99 7.54
C MET A 332 -2.47 -14.31 8.67
N ALA A 333 -3.75 -14.66 8.86
CA ALA A 333 -4.56 -14.14 9.97
C ALA A 333 -3.95 -14.49 11.33
N ALA A 334 -3.44 -15.73 11.49
CA ALA A 334 -2.82 -16.16 12.74
C ALA A 334 -1.49 -15.47 13.01
N LEU A 335 -0.66 -15.25 11.98
CA LEU A 335 0.56 -14.47 12.09
C LEU A 335 0.26 -13.03 12.49
N PHE A 336 -0.76 -12.40 11.89
CA PHE A 336 -1.24 -11.09 12.33
C PHE A 336 -1.68 -11.11 13.80
N LYS A 337 -2.46 -12.11 14.23
CA LYS A 337 -2.89 -12.25 15.63
C LYS A 337 -1.69 -12.25 16.59
N THR A 338 -0.61 -12.96 16.25
CA THR A 338 0.59 -13.01 17.10
C THR A 338 1.29 -11.65 17.22
N VAL A 339 1.31 -10.85 16.15
CA VAL A 339 1.88 -9.49 16.18
C VAL A 339 0.94 -8.52 16.86
N ILE A 340 -0.37 -8.65 16.70
CA ILE A 340 -1.37 -7.85 17.43
C ILE A 340 -1.20 -8.03 18.94
N LEU A 341 -1.00 -9.27 19.40
CA LEU A 341 -0.70 -9.58 20.80
C LEU A 341 0.58 -8.91 21.30
N GLN A 342 1.65 -8.95 20.50
CA GLN A 342 2.91 -8.26 20.82
C GLN A 342 2.75 -6.73 20.96
N TYR A 343 1.83 -6.14 20.19
CA TYR A 343 1.51 -4.72 20.19
C TYR A 343 0.16 -4.41 20.90
N ALA A 344 -0.25 -5.26 21.84
CA ALA A 344 -1.48 -5.05 22.61
C ALA A 344 -1.43 -3.71 23.36
N GLY A 345 -2.42 -2.86 23.14
CA GLY A 345 -2.53 -1.52 23.70
C GLY A 345 -1.64 -0.44 23.07
N PHE A 346 -0.85 -0.74 22.03
CA PHE A 346 -0.10 0.29 21.29
C PHE A 346 -0.94 1.03 20.27
N PHE A 347 -2.01 0.40 19.79
CA PHE A 347 -2.96 0.96 18.85
C PHE A 347 -4.34 0.98 19.49
N HIS A 348 -5.13 2.00 19.18
CA HIS A 348 -6.52 2.05 19.59
C HIS A 348 -7.33 0.98 18.83
N MET A 349 -7.14 0.92 17.50
CA MET A 349 -7.91 0.02 16.64
C MET A 349 -7.09 -0.52 15.46
N ILE A 350 -7.36 -1.77 15.09
CA ILE A 350 -6.85 -2.40 13.87
C ILE A 350 -8.06 -2.90 13.07
N VAL A 351 -8.19 -2.43 11.83
CA VAL A 351 -9.27 -2.84 10.94
C VAL A 351 -8.71 -3.56 9.72
N PHE A 352 -9.12 -4.80 9.51
CA PHE A 352 -8.85 -5.55 8.28
C PHE A 352 -9.99 -5.28 7.29
N ALA A 353 -9.72 -4.44 6.29
CA ALA A 353 -10.60 -4.19 5.15
C ALA A 353 -10.29 -5.22 4.06
N ILE A 354 -11.19 -6.20 3.89
CA ILE A 354 -10.99 -7.32 2.97
C ILE A 354 -12.11 -7.30 1.94
N THR A 355 -11.73 -7.17 0.67
CA THR A 355 -12.65 -7.41 -0.45
C THR A 355 -12.26 -8.74 -1.08
N ASP A 356 -13.16 -9.71 -1.07
CA ASP A 356 -12.98 -10.94 -1.83
C ASP A 356 -13.24 -10.67 -3.32
N GLY A 357 -12.31 -11.09 -4.17
CA GLY A 357 -12.38 -10.91 -5.61
C GLY A 357 -12.33 -12.25 -6.35
N HIS A 358 -12.54 -12.28 -7.67
CA HIS A 358 -12.60 -13.52 -8.47
C HIS A 358 -11.36 -14.45 -8.39
N SER A 359 -10.24 -13.97 -7.83
CA SER A 359 -9.02 -14.76 -7.62
C SER A 359 -8.95 -15.50 -6.28
N THR A 360 -10.00 -15.42 -5.45
CA THR A 360 -10.05 -16.05 -4.11
C THR A 360 -10.34 -17.54 -4.14
N ASN A 361 -10.78 -18.10 -5.26
CA ASN A 361 -11.22 -19.49 -5.32
C ASN A 361 -10.13 -20.39 -5.90
N GLY A 362 -9.32 -20.97 -5.02
CA GLY A 362 -8.33 -22.00 -5.36
C GLY A 362 -8.10 -22.95 -4.19
N LEU A 363 -7.43 -24.08 -4.42
CA LEU A 363 -7.17 -25.10 -3.38
C LEU A 363 -6.50 -24.57 -2.09
N HIS A 364 -5.82 -23.42 -2.16
CA HIS A 364 -5.15 -22.74 -1.04
C HIS A 364 -6.07 -21.80 -0.22
N ASN A 365 -7.30 -21.55 -0.69
CA ASN A 365 -8.27 -20.67 -0.04
C ASN A 365 -9.67 -21.32 -0.07
N PRO A 366 -9.93 -22.31 0.82
CA PRO A 366 -11.17 -23.06 0.83
C PRO A 366 -12.38 -22.29 1.39
N GLN A 367 -12.17 -21.14 2.07
CA GLN A 367 -13.24 -20.40 2.76
C GLN A 367 -13.36 -18.91 2.39
N GLU A 368 -12.72 -18.41 1.34
CA GLU A 368 -12.60 -16.97 1.03
C GLU A 368 -11.75 -16.20 2.08
N ASN A 369 -11.07 -15.13 1.66
CA ASN A 369 -10.11 -14.46 2.54
C ASN A 369 -10.81 -13.77 3.71
N PHE A 370 -12.00 -13.20 3.48
CA PHE A 370 -12.76 -12.54 4.54
C PHE A 370 -13.07 -13.50 5.69
N VAL A 371 -13.56 -14.70 5.40
CA VAL A 371 -13.99 -15.66 6.43
C VAL A 371 -12.83 -16.10 7.30
N SER A 372 -11.68 -16.45 6.71
CA SER A 372 -10.49 -16.87 7.47
C SER A 372 -10.02 -15.80 8.44
N PHE A 373 -9.97 -14.53 8.00
CA PHE A 373 -9.60 -13.43 8.88
C PHE A 373 -10.69 -13.12 9.91
N HIS A 374 -11.95 -13.11 9.48
CA HIS A 374 -13.10 -12.79 10.33
C HIS A 374 -13.21 -13.77 11.50
N ASN A 375 -13.14 -15.07 11.24
CA ASN A 375 -13.26 -16.12 12.27
C ASN A 375 -12.18 -16.00 13.36
N LEU A 376 -10.98 -15.53 13.01
CA LEU A 376 -9.85 -15.50 13.94
C LEU A 376 -9.64 -14.15 14.63
N LEU A 377 -10.02 -13.04 13.98
CA LEU A 377 -9.65 -11.68 14.38
C LEU A 377 -10.84 -10.74 14.61
N HIS A 378 -12.03 -11.00 14.05
CA HIS A 378 -13.16 -10.09 14.22
C HIS A 378 -13.59 -10.07 15.70
N ASN A 379 -13.79 -8.86 16.24
CA ASN A 379 -14.14 -8.62 17.65
C ASN A 379 -13.08 -9.11 18.66
N TYR A 380 -11.86 -9.39 18.20
CA TYR A 380 -10.75 -9.69 19.09
C TYR A 380 -10.28 -8.42 19.81
N ASN A 381 -10.11 -8.50 21.13
CA ASN A 381 -9.57 -7.42 21.94
C ASN A 381 -8.25 -7.86 22.57
N ALA A 382 -7.14 -7.27 22.12
CA ALA A 382 -5.83 -7.58 22.67
C ALA A 382 -5.56 -6.68 23.88
N VAL A 383 -5.72 -7.23 25.08
CA VAL A 383 -5.56 -6.50 26.36
C VAL A 383 -4.08 -6.21 26.62
N ALA A 384 -3.77 -4.97 26.97
CA ALA A 384 -2.43 -4.56 27.34
C ALA A 384 -2.00 -5.26 28.65
N PRO A 385 -0.78 -5.82 28.75
CA PRO A 385 -0.33 -6.44 29.98
C PRO A 385 -0.13 -5.43 31.11
N ASN A 386 -0.34 -5.86 32.34
CA ASN A 386 0.06 -5.08 33.51
C ASN A 386 1.59 -4.97 33.55
N LEU A 387 2.12 -3.75 33.43
CA LEU A 387 3.55 -3.41 33.30
C LEU A 387 4.46 -3.87 34.46
N HIS A 388 3.89 -4.50 35.49
CA HIS A 388 4.62 -5.05 36.64
C HIS A 388 5.15 -6.49 36.42
N GLN A 389 4.86 -7.13 35.28
CA GLN A 389 5.41 -8.46 34.98
C GLN A 389 6.80 -8.36 34.34
N VAL A 390 7.83 -8.61 35.16
CA VAL A 390 9.24 -8.70 34.75
C VAL A 390 9.42 -9.83 33.73
N GLY A 391 9.90 -9.50 32.52
CA GLY A 391 10.35 -10.48 31.52
C GLY A 391 9.52 -10.60 30.23
N MET A 392 8.44 -9.82 30.05
CA MET A 392 7.72 -9.74 28.77
C MET A 392 8.18 -8.55 27.93
N SER A 393 8.76 -8.83 26.75
CA SER A 393 9.07 -7.79 25.76
C SER A 393 7.80 -7.40 25.00
N LEU A 394 7.28 -6.20 25.23
CA LEU A 394 6.15 -5.62 24.50
C LEU A 394 6.61 -4.67 23.40
N GLY A 395 5.81 -4.55 22.33
CA GLY A 395 6.09 -3.62 21.24
C GLY A 395 7.24 -4.05 20.33
N SER A 396 7.97 -3.08 19.78
CA SER A 396 8.99 -3.34 18.77
C SER A 396 10.36 -3.69 19.36
N HIS A 397 10.91 -4.84 18.98
CA HIS A 397 12.29 -5.24 19.29
C HIS A 397 13.39 -4.37 18.63
N ARG A 398 13.01 -3.41 17.78
CA ARG A 398 13.94 -2.51 17.05
C ARG A 398 13.92 -1.06 17.53
N ILE A 399 13.15 -0.78 18.58
CA ILE A 399 13.03 0.55 19.16
C ILE A 399 14.12 0.75 20.23
N ARG A 400 14.87 1.85 20.15
CA ARG A 400 15.86 2.26 21.17
C ARG A 400 15.35 3.47 21.95
N GLU A 401 15.49 3.42 23.28
CA GLU A 401 15.27 4.55 24.18
C GLU A 401 16.41 5.59 24.06
N ILE A 402 16.06 6.87 24.19
CA ILE A 402 17.01 7.96 24.41
C ILE A 402 16.72 8.53 25.80
N HIS A 403 17.63 8.35 26.76
CA HIS A 403 17.46 8.94 28.09
C HIS A 403 17.60 10.47 28.07
N PRO A 404 16.97 11.20 29.02
CA PRO A 404 17.06 12.66 29.13
C PRO A 404 18.48 13.21 29.27
N ASN A 405 19.45 12.38 29.70
CA ASN A 405 20.86 12.73 29.86
C ASN A 405 21.72 12.44 28.60
N GLY A 406 21.10 12.05 27.48
CA GLY A 406 21.79 11.76 26.22
C GLY A 406 22.60 10.46 26.21
N ARG A 407 22.57 9.65 27.28
CA ARG A 407 23.29 8.36 27.32
C ARG A 407 22.42 7.24 26.76
N MET A 408 22.94 6.55 25.75
CA MET A 408 22.34 5.37 25.13
C MET A 408 22.60 4.14 26.00
N MET A 409 21.56 3.38 26.39
CA MET A 409 21.74 2.03 26.95
C MET A 409 21.12 0.99 26.02
N LEU A 410 21.88 -0.09 25.81
CA LEU A 410 21.59 -1.21 24.91
C LEU A 410 20.95 -2.39 25.65
N SER A 411 20.61 -2.23 26.93
CA SER A 411 20.53 -3.34 27.88
C SER A 411 19.27 -4.19 27.84
N ASP A 412 18.18 -3.78 27.18
CA ASP A 412 16.90 -4.52 27.34
C ASP A 412 16.37 -5.26 26.11
N PHE A 413 17.01 -5.20 24.94
CA PHE A 413 16.51 -5.92 23.77
C PHE A 413 17.64 -6.47 22.90
N ALA A 414 18.07 -7.70 23.21
CA ALA A 414 18.81 -8.52 22.27
C ALA A 414 17.80 -9.19 21.33
N ILE A 415 17.87 -8.91 20.03
CA ILE A 415 17.43 -9.88 19.02
C ILE A 415 18.40 -11.04 19.16
N ALA A 416 18.10 -11.98 20.05
CA ALA A 416 18.87 -13.21 20.14
C ALA A 416 18.87 -13.88 18.77
N GLN A 417 20.06 -14.18 18.26
CA GLN A 417 20.27 -14.69 16.89
C GLN A 417 19.59 -16.05 16.65
N TYR A 418 19.22 -16.77 17.72
CA TYR A 418 18.68 -18.12 17.67
C TYR A 418 17.36 -18.19 18.45
N PRO A 419 16.29 -18.84 17.96
CA PRO A 419 15.15 -19.13 18.80
C PRO A 419 15.50 -20.17 19.87
N CYS A 420 14.93 -20.02 21.05
CA CYS A 420 15.01 -21.06 22.05
C CYS A 420 14.39 -22.35 21.51
N LYS A 421 15.09 -23.48 21.64
CA LYS A 421 14.56 -24.81 21.25
C LYS A 421 13.27 -25.20 21.97
N TYR A 422 12.98 -24.54 23.11
CA TYR A 422 11.77 -24.72 23.90
C TYR A 422 10.71 -23.65 23.62
N GLY A 423 10.95 -22.68 22.72
CA GLY A 423 9.98 -21.65 22.32
C GLY A 423 9.28 -20.97 23.51
N GLY A 424 7.96 -20.85 23.43
CA GLY A 424 7.12 -20.23 24.47
C GLY A 424 6.93 -21.07 25.74
N ILE A 425 7.39 -22.32 25.76
CA ILE A 425 7.38 -23.19 26.94
C ILE A 425 8.75 -23.24 27.63
N CYS A 426 9.68 -22.38 27.23
CA CYS A 426 10.99 -22.30 27.87
C CYS A 426 10.85 -21.87 29.33
N ASN A 427 11.38 -22.67 30.26
CA ASN A 427 11.44 -22.32 31.68
C ASN A 427 12.64 -21.42 32.05
N LYS A 428 13.47 -21.04 31.06
CA LYS A 428 14.66 -20.18 31.21
C LYS A 428 14.42 -18.76 30.69
N THR A 429 13.17 -18.33 30.58
CA THR A 429 12.80 -16.96 30.15
C THR A 429 13.32 -15.87 31.09
N HIS A 430 13.71 -16.22 32.32
CA HIS A 430 14.29 -15.30 33.30
C HIS A 430 15.83 -15.42 33.44
N ASP A 431 16.48 -16.31 32.68
CA ASP A 431 17.93 -16.50 32.72
C ASP A 431 18.63 -15.53 31.75
N GLN A 432 19.38 -14.56 32.28
CA GLN A 432 20.03 -13.51 31.48
C GLN A 432 21.07 -14.04 30.46
N GLY A 433 21.77 -15.14 30.78
CA GLY A 433 22.72 -15.75 29.84
C GLY A 433 21.99 -16.42 28.68
N HIS A 434 20.87 -17.06 28.98
CA HIS A 434 20.00 -17.71 28.00
C HIS A 434 19.28 -16.70 27.10
N THR A 435 18.66 -15.66 27.67
CA THR A 435 17.89 -14.66 26.89
C THR A 435 18.78 -13.76 26.03
N ARG A 436 20.08 -13.65 26.32
CA ARG A 436 21.07 -13.02 25.42
C ARG A 436 21.36 -13.86 24.18
N CYS A 437 21.27 -15.18 24.29
CA CYS A 437 21.61 -16.12 23.22
C CYS A 437 20.38 -16.63 22.46
N PHE A 438 19.21 -16.67 23.12
CA PHE A 438 18.00 -17.30 22.60
C PHE A 438 16.77 -16.39 22.72
N SER A 439 15.98 -16.30 21.65
CA SER A 439 14.72 -15.54 21.61
C SER A 439 13.55 -16.43 22.03
N HIS A 440 12.60 -15.83 22.75
CA HIS A 440 11.38 -16.47 23.23
C HIS A 440 10.16 -15.70 22.69
N PRO A 441 9.12 -16.38 22.21
CA PRO A 441 7.86 -15.72 21.89
C PRO A 441 7.17 -15.17 23.14
N SER A 442 6.30 -14.19 22.96
CA SER A 442 5.41 -13.69 24.01
C SER A 442 4.59 -14.84 24.62
N LEU A 443 4.42 -14.82 25.95
CA LEU A 443 3.61 -15.78 26.69
C LEU A 443 2.16 -15.74 26.19
N CYS A 444 1.56 -16.92 25.99
CA CYS A 444 0.15 -17.05 25.66
C CYS A 444 -0.69 -16.41 26.78
N SER A 445 -1.63 -15.53 26.41
CA SER A 445 -2.51 -14.81 27.35
C SER A 445 -3.48 -15.72 28.13
N HIS A 446 -3.47 -17.03 27.87
CA HIS A 446 -4.33 -18.00 28.55
C HIS A 446 -3.72 -18.66 29.80
N ASP A 447 -2.57 -18.20 30.27
CA ASP A 447 -1.92 -18.65 31.51
C ASP A 447 -1.56 -20.16 31.56
N SER A 448 -0.28 -20.40 31.78
CA SER A 448 0.32 -21.66 32.23
C SER A 448 0.29 -22.90 31.29
N ARG A 449 1.51 -23.38 30.98
CA ARG A 449 1.97 -24.79 30.91
C ARG A 449 1.25 -25.83 30.02
N ASN A 450 0.04 -25.58 29.52
CA ASN A 450 -0.84 -26.57 28.87
C ASN A 450 -1.58 -26.02 27.63
N CYS A 451 -1.03 -25.03 26.94
CA CYS A 451 -1.59 -24.56 25.65
C CYS A 451 -1.37 -25.61 24.54
N ASN A 452 -2.22 -26.64 24.52
CA ASN A 452 -2.23 -27.73 23.51
C ASN A 452 -3.14 -27.43 22.31
N THR A 453 -3.86 -26.31 22.31
CA THR A 453 -4.98 -26.07 21.37
C THR A 453 -4.67 -25.16 20.19
N ASP A 454 -3.50 -24.52 20.17
CA ASP A 454 -3.16 -23.59 19.09
C ASP A 454 -1.91 -24.10 18.35
N ILE A 455 -2.19 -24.94 17.35
CA ILE A 455 -1.20 -25.59 16.47
C ILE A 455 -0.22 -24.56 15.88
N ILE A 456 -0.64 -23.30 15.73
CA ILE A 456 0.16 -22.21 15.19
C ILE A 456 1.05 -21.58 16.27
N HIS A 457 0.62 -21.53 17.54
CA HIS A 457 1.42 -21.03 18.67
C HIS A 457 2.67 -21.89 18.93
N ASN A 458 2.52 -23.22 18.88
CA ASN A 458 3.64 -24.15 19.08
C ASN A 458 4.51 -24.33 17.83
N ARG A 459 3.98 -24.04 16.62
CA ARG A 459 4.72 -24.25 15.36
C ARG A 459 5.35 -22.96 14.80
N SER A 460 4.80 -21.77 15.01
CA SER A 460 5.31 -20.52 14.39
C SER A 460 6.64 -19.99 14.94
N PHE A 461 7.24 -20.69 15.91
CA PHE A 461 8.48 -20.23 16.58
C PHE A 461 9.67 -21.20 16.47
N VAL A 462 9.65 -22.13 15.52
CA VAL A 462 10.80 -23.03 15.31
C VAL A 462 11.58 -22.62 14.06
N HIS A 463 12.58 -21.73 14.20
CA HIS A 463 13.70 -21.75 13.26
C HIS A 463 14.62 -22.92 13.66
N ARG A 464 14.47 -24.08 13.00
CA ARG A 464 15.57 -25.06 12.93
C ARG A 464 16.44 -24.65 11.75
N SER A 465 17.66 -24.21 12.01
CA SER A 465 18.70 -24.16 10.96
C SER A 465 19.08 -25.60 10.59
N PHE A 466 19.15 -25.87 9.29
CA PHE A 466 19.67 -27.10 8.71
C PHE A 466 21.04 -27.46 9.31
N GLN A 467 21.19 -28.71 9.75
CA GLN A 467 22.51 -29.29 9.98
C GLN A 467 23.18 -29.50 8.61
N VAL A 468 24.25 -28.76 8.32
CA VAL A 468 25.22 -29.23 7.33
C VAL A 468 25.91 -30.43 7.97
N HIS A 469 25.57 -31.63 7.53
CA HIS A 469 26.35 -32.82 7.85
C HIS A 469 27.73 -32.64 7.21
N GLY A 470 28.73 -32.34 8.03
CA GLY A 470 30.11 -32.66 7.71
C GLY A 470 30.25 -34.17 7.80
N HIS A 471 30.23 -34.85 6.65
CA HIS A 471 30.95 -36.10 6.54
C HIS A 471 32.45 -35.79 6.57
N MET A 472 33.19 -36.65 7.27
CA MET A 472 34.65 -36.66 7.39
C MET A 472 35.36 -36.51 6.05
#